data_AF-A0AAP4FEI7-F1
#
_entry.id   AF-A0AAP4FEI7-F1
#
_cell.length_a   1.000
_cell.length_b   1.000
_cell.length_c   1.000
_cell.angle_alpha   90.00
_cell.angle_beta   90.00
_cell.angle_gamma   90.00
#
_symmetry.space_group_name_H-M   'P 1'
#
loop_
_entity.id
_entity.type
_entity.pdbx_description
1 polymer ?
#
loop_
_entity_poly.entity_id
_entity_poly.type
_entity_poly.pdbx_seq_one_letter_code
_entity_poly.pdbx_strand_id
1 'polypeptide(L)'
;MNLIGLVVASKLGDTLDMVNDWILHTATAWWVLPVVFLMSVIDGFFPVVPSESLLIGLSSVWSTQGFLPLMVLALVGATGAFIGDQIAYSMGRAVGRQGFKWMRRPAVAKMLVTAEKQLEKRGGVLIFTARYVPIGRVAVNFTAGATGYSRKAFMLFDAIGCLMWGAYSVLIGTVGGQWMEENRLLGIFISICIAMALGWVLDRIVHRVIFRVNPDWEETEPKPKPPRREVHMKDPDES
;
A
#
# COMPACT_ATOMS: atom_id res chain seq x y z
N MET A 1 -30.48 -37.21 4.82
CA MET A 1 -30.16 -35.81 4.45
C MET A 1 -31.47 -35.04 4.55
N ASN A 2 -31.63 -34.18 5.58
CA ASN A 2 -32.94 -33.62 5.94
C ASN A 2 -33.32 -32.44 5.03
N LEU A 3 -34.62 -32.24 4.80
CA LEU A 3 -35.20 -31.18 3.97
C LEU A 3 -34.65 -29.78 4.30
N ILE A 4 -34.41 -29.52 5.60
CA ILE A 4 -33.81 -28.28 6.11
C ILE A 4 -32.37 -28.10 5.59
N GLY A 5 -31.56 -29.16 5.56
CA GLY A 5 -30.19 -29.11 5.05
C GLY A 5 -30.14 -28.83 3.54
N LEU A 6 -31.14 -29.31 2.79
CA LEU A 6 -31.23 -29.09 1.35
C LEU A 6 -31.65 -27.66 1.01
N VAL A 7 -32.57 -27.07 1.78
CA VAL A 7 -32.99 -25.66 1.66
C VAL A 7 -31.88 -24.70 2.09
N VAL A 8 -31.11 -25.04 3.14
CA VAL A 8 -29.95 -24.23 3.55
C VAL A 8 -28.85 -24.28 2.50
N ALA A 9 -28.55 -25.46 1.96
CA ALA A 9 -27.57 -25.60 0.87
C ALA A 9 -27.99 -24.86 -0.40
N SER A 10 -29.27 -24.89 -0.76
CA SER A 10 -29.77 -24.16 -1.94
C SER A 10 -29.70 -22.65 -1.73
N LYS A 11 -30.19 -22.13 -0.60
CA LYS A 11 -30.08 -20.69 -0.28
C LYS A 11 -28.64 -20.21 -0.22
N LEU A 12 -27.74 -21.04 0.28
CA LEU A 12 -26.31 -20.71 0.32
C LEU A 12 -25.74 -20.67 -1.10
N GLY A 13 -26.10 -21.62 -1.97
CA GLY A 13 -25.77 -21.60 -3.40
C GLY A 13 -26.27 -20.34 -4.08
N ASP A 14 -27.56 -20.03 -3.97
CA ASP A 14 -28.18 -18.84 -4.56
C ASP A 14 -27.49 -17.54 -4.09
N THR A 15 -27.12 -17.48 -2.80
CA THR A 15 -26.42 -16.31 -2.23
C THR A 15 -25.00 -16.20 -2.78
N LEU A 16 -24.28 -17.32 -2.91
CA LEU A 16 -22.93 -17.34 -3.47
C LEU A 16 -22.93 -16.97 -4.95
N ASP A 17 -23.92 -17.43 -5.71
CA ASP A 17 -24.10 -17.11 -7.12
C ASP A 17 -24.43 -15.62 -7.31
N MET A 18 -25.34 -15.07 -6.49
CA MET A 18 -25.65 -13.63 -6.50
C MET A 18 -24.41 -12.76 -6.18
N VAL A 19 -23.61 -13.16 -5.19
CA VAL A 19 -22.37 -12.45 -4.83
C VAL A 19 -21.34 -12.55 -5.97
N ASN A 20 -21.19 -13.74 -6.55
CA ASN A 20 -20.30 -13.97 -7.68
C ASN A 20 -20.70 -13.10 -8.87
N ASP A 21 -21.97 -13.11 -9.27
CA ASP A 21 -22.48 -12.29 -10.37
C ASP A 21 -22.26 -10.80 -10.13
N TRP A 22 -22.44 -10.33 -8.90
CA TRP A 22 -22.20 -8.94 -8.55
C TRP A 22 -20.72 -8.56 -8.63
N ILE A 23 -19.81 -9.42 -8.15
CA ILE A 23 -18.36 -9.25 -8.29
C ILE A 23 -17.97 -9.21 -9.76
N LEU A 24 -18.49 -10.12 -10.57
CA LEU A 24 -18.14 -10.23 -11.99
C LEU A 24 -18.65 -9.05 -12.80
N HIS A 25 -19.90 -8.64 -12.57
CA HIS A 25 -20.46 -7.45 -13.20
C HIS A 25 -19.65 -6.19 -12.84
N THR A 26 -19.22 -6.09 -11.58
CA THR A 26 -18.39 -4.97 -11.10
C THR A 26 -16.99 -5.04 -11.71
N ALA A 27 -16.37 -6.22 -11.74
CA ALA A 27 -15.00 -6.43 -12.20
C ALA A 27 -14.86 -6.31 -13.72
N THR A 28 -15.91 -6.55 -14.49
CA THR A 28 -15.91 -6.40 -15.96
C THR A 28 -16.43 -5.04 -16.42
N ALA A 29 -16.85 -4.18 -15.49
CA ALA A 29 -17.36 -2.88 -15.84
C ALA A 29 -16.27 -1.99 -16.46
N TRP A 30 -16.67 -1.18 -17.43
CA TRP A 30 -15.77 -0.29 -18.17
C TRP A 30 -15.00 0.70 -17.27
N TRP A 31 -15.54 1.03 -16.10
CA TRP A 31 -14.94 1.97 -15.14
C TRP A 31 -13.80 1.35 -14.31
N VAL A 32 -13.64 0.03 -14.30
CA VAL A 32 -12.59 -0.65 -13.55
C VAL A 32 -11.21 -0.22 -14.02
N LEU A 33 -10.98 -0.15 -15.33
CA LEU A 33 -9.70 0.26 -15.89
C LEU A 33 -9.32 1.71 -15.49
N PRO A 34 -10.21 2.72 -15.62
CA PRO A 34 -9.99 4.05 -15.05
C PRO A 34 -9.67 4.07 -13.55
N VAL A 35 -10.35 3.24 -12.75
CA VAL A 35 -10.09 3.16 -11.30
C VAL A 35 -8.71 2.57 -11.03
N VAL A 36 -8.34 1.46 -11.70
CA VAL A 36 -6.99 0.87 -11.59
C VAL A 36 -5.94 1.90 -11.96
N PHE A 37 -6.12 2.59 -13.10
CA PHE A 37 -5.22 3.65 -13.54
C PHE A 37 -5.04 4.72 -12.45
N LEU A 38 -6.14 5.29 -11.96
CA LEU A 38 -6.12 6.36 -10.97
C LEU A 38 -5.48 5.91 -9.65
N MET A 39 -5.82 4.71 -9.18
CA MET A 39 -5.24 4.11 -7.97
C MET A 39 -3.73 3.92 -8.14
N SER A 40 -3.27 3.43 -9.30
CA SER A 40 -1.84 3.28 -9.60
C SER A 40 -1.12 4.63 -9.71
N VAL A 41 -1.76 5.66 -10.27
CA VAL A 41 -1.20 7.03 -10.30
C VAL A 41 -1.00 7.56 -8.89
N ILE A 42 -2.03 7.46 -8.04
CA ILE A 42 -1.97 7.94 -6.65
C ILE A 42 -0.89 7.18 -5.89
N ASP A 43 -0.85 5.85 -6.02
CA ASP A 43 0.11 5.00 -5.35
C ASP A 43 1.58 5.31 -5.74
N GLY A 44 1.81 5.78 -6.97
CA GLY A 44 3.13 6.17 -7.46
C GLY A 44 3.77 7.36 -6.73
N PHE A 45 2.97 8.34 -6.29
CA PHE A 45 3.49 9.49 -5.51
C PHE A 45 3.06 9.49 -4.03
N PHE A 46 2.04 8.71 -3.68
CA PHE A 46 1.50 8.57 -2.32
C PHE A 46 1.16 7.10 -2.03
N PRO A 47 2.09 6.34 -1.42
CA PRO A 47 2.04 4.89 -1.34
C PRO A 47 1.15 4.41 -0.19
N VAL A 48 -0.11 4.86 -0.21
CA VAL A 48 -1.16 4.51 0.78
C VAL A 48 -2.23 3.65 0.12
N VAL A 49 -2.28 3.63 -1.20
CA VAL A 49 -3.30 2.92 -1.97
C VAL A 49 -2.81 1.51 -2.28
N PRO A 50 -3.57 0.44 -1.97
CA PRO A 50 -3.17 -0.94 -2.25
C PRO A 50 -3.35 -1.30 -3.74
N SER A 51 -2.66 -0.58 -4.63
CA SER A 51 -2.80 -0.74 -6.08
C SER A 51 -2.33 -2.12 -6.57
N GLU A 52 -1.29 -2.68 -5.93
CA GLU A 52 -0.78 -4.02 -6.22
C GLU A 52 -1.81 -5.10 -5.90
N SER A 53 -2.45 -5.04 -4.73
CA SER A 53 -3.50 -5.99 -4.35
C SER A 53 -4.71 -5.91 -5.27
N LEU A 54 -5.10 -4.70 -5.69
CA LEU A 54 -6.17 -4.49 -6.66
C LEU A 54 -5.85 -5.17 -8.00
N LEU A 55 -4.63 -4.98 -8.50
CA LEU A 55 -4.22 -5.50 -9.81
C LEU A 55 -4.10 -7.03 -9.81
N ILE A 56 -3.57 -7.62 -8.73
CA ILE A 56 -3.52 -9.07 -8.52
C ILE A 56 -4.92 -9.67 -8.36
N GLY A 57 -5.80 -9.01 -7.62
CA GLY A 57 -7.17 -9.46 -7.41
C GLY A 57 -7.98 -9.49 -8.70
N LEU A 58 -7.91 -8.41 -9.48
CA LEU A 58 -8.58 -8.32 -10.78
C LEU A 58 -8.04 -9.34 -11.78
N SER A 59 -6.72 -9.54 -11.86
CA SER A 59 -6.15 -10.53 -12.79
C SER A 59 -6.50 -11.97 -12.41
N SER A 60 -6.66 -12.26 -11.11
CA SER A 60 -7.15 -13.56 -10.61
C SER A 60 -8.59 -13.85 -11.01
N VAL A 61 -9.47 -12.84 -10.96
CA VAL A 61 -10.85 -12.99 -11.40
C VAL A 61 -10.94 -13.07 -12.93
N TRP A 62 -10.17 -12.25 -13.65
CA TRP A 62 -10.25 -12.20 -15.12
C TRP A 62 -9.62 -13.44 -15.78
N SER A 63 -8.65 -14.09 -15.15
CA SER A 63 -7.98 -15.29 -15.69
C SER A 63 -8.89 -16.52 -15.77
N THR A 64 -9.90 -16.61 -14.90
CA THR A 64 -10.86 -17.74 -14.86
C THR A 64 -12.07 -17.50 -15.77
N GLN A 65 -12.36 -16.23 -16.06
CA GLN A 65 -13.53 -15.80 -16.84
C GLN A 65 -13.27 -15.67 -18.34
N GLY A 66 -12.00 -15.67 -18.77
CA GLY A 66 -11.63 -15.42 -20.16
C GLY A 66 -11.91 -13.98 -20.65
N PHE A 67 -12.18 -13.04 -19.73
CA PHE A 67 -12.55 -11.66 -20.04
C PHE A 67 -11.35 -10.70 -19.99
N LEU A 68 -11.30 -9.82 -21.00
CA LEU A 68 -10.30 -8.80 -21.30
C LEU A 68 -8.86 -9.30 -21.49
N PRO A 69 -8.06 -8.65 -22.35
CA PRO A 69 -6.65 -8.96 -22.44
C PRO A 69 -6.01 -8.58 -21.10
N LEU A 70 -5.57 -9.55 -20.31
CA LEU A 70 -4.78 -9.34 -19.08
C LEU A 70 -3.59 -8.39 -19.31
N MET A 71 -3.10 -8.36 -20.56
CA MET A 71 -2.13 -7.40 -21.05
C MET A 71 -2.62 -5.94 -20.95
N VAL A 72 -3.89 -5.64 -21.25
CA VAL A 72 -4.47 -4.30 -21.09
C VAL A 72 -4.48 -3.91 -19.62
N LEU A 73 -4.88 -4.81 -18.71
CA LEU A 73 -4.85 -4.54 -17.27
C LEU A 73 -3.42 -4.21 -16.79
N ALA A 74 -2.43 -5.02 -17.21
CA ALA A 74 -1.02 -4.79 -16.90
C ALA A 74 -0.54 -3.43 -17.42
N LEU A 75 -0.86 -3.09 -18.67
CA LEU A 75 -0.46 -1.84 -19.31
C LEU A 75 -1.13 -0.63 -18.65
N VAL A 76 -2.42 -0.72 -18.30
CA VAL A 76 -3.15 0.36 -17.63
C VAL A 76 -2.57 0.63 -16.24
N GLY A 77 -2.32 -0.42 -15.45
CA GLY A 77 -1.65 -0.24 -14.15
C GLY A 77 -0.22 0.28 -14.28
N ALA A 78 0.56 -0.27 -15.21
CA ALA A 78 1.93 0.16 -15.46
C ALA A 78 2.01 1.63 -15.90
N THR A 79 1.12 2.07 -16.79
CA THR A 79 1.06 3.47 -17.25
C THR A 79 0.60 4.40 -16.14
N GLY A 80 -0.38 4.00 -15.32
CA GLY A 80 -0.79 4.77 -14.16
C GLY A 80 0.36 4.95 -13.17
N ALA A 81 1.03 3.86 -12.81
CA ALA A 81 2.17 3.90 -11.90
C ALA A 81 3.32 4.75 -12.45
N PHE A 82 3.66 4.60 -13.74
CA PHE A 82 4.66 5.42 -14.42
C PHE A 82 4.33 6.91 -14.33
N ILE A 83 3.07 7.29 -14.58
CA ILE A 83 2.65 8.70 -14.46
C ILE A 83 2.78 9.19 -13.01
N GLY A 84 2.39 8.38 -12.03
CA GLY A 84 2.59 8.68 -10.61
C GLY A 84 4.06 8.90 -10.25
N ASP A 85 4.95 8.04 -10.76
CA ASP A 85 6.39 8.14 -10.54
C ASP A 85 6.99 9.39 -11.22
N GLN A 86 6.49 9.77 -12.41
CA GLN A 86 6.84 11.03 -13.06
C GLN A 86 6.37 12.26 -12.27
N ILE A 87 5.21 12.19 -11.61
CA ILE A 87 4.72 13.26 -10.72
C ILE A 87 5.67 13.40 -9.52
N ALA A 88 6.04 12.29 -8.87
CA ALA A 88 6.98 12.29 -7.75
C ALA A 88 8.35 12.87 -8.14
N TYR A 89 8.88 12.47 -9.29
CA TYR A 89 10.13 13.02 -9.83
C TYR A 89 9.99 14.53 -10.12
N SER A 90 8.89 14.97 -10.73
CA SER A 90 8.68 16.37 -11.08
C SER A 90 8.51 17.26 -9.84
N MET A 91 7.84 16.75 -8.81
CA MET A 91 7.78 17.39 -7.49
C MET A 91 9.18 17.53 -6.88
N GLY A 92 9.97 16.46 -6.89
CA GLY A 92 11.36 16.49 -6.45
C GLY A 92 12.18 17.54 -7.21
N ARG A 93 12.02 17.61 -8.54
CA ARG A 93 12.71 18.56 -9.40
C ARG A 93 12.33 20.01 -9.12
N ALA A 94 11.04 20.27 -8.88
CA ALA A 94 10.53 21.60 -8.56
C ALA A 94 11.02 22.09 -7.19
N VAL A 95 11.10 21.20 -6.20
CA VAL A 95 11.67 21.50 -4.87
C VAL A 95 13.18 21.72 -4.97
N GLY A 96 13.88 20.86 -5.72
CA GLY A 96 15.33 20.90 -5.87
C GLY A 96 16.09 20.67 -4.55
N ARG A 97 17.41 20.85 -4.58
CA ARG A 97 18.29 20.58 -3.43
C ARG A 97 18.08 21.46 -2.20
N GLN A 98 17.46 22.63 -2.36
CA GLN A 98 17.32 23.63 -1.29
C GLN A 98 15.88 24.07 -1.05
N GLY A 99 14.88 23.42 -1.68
CA GLY A 99 13.50 23.89 -1.65
C GLY A 99 12.88 23.94 -0.26
N PHE A 100 13.31 23.07 0.67
CA PHE A 100 12.84 23.11 2.04
C PHE A 100 13.96 23.41 3.06
N LYS A 101 13.62 24.15 4.12
CA LYS A 101 14.56 24.54 5.20
C LYS A 101 15.24 23.33 5.85
N TRP A 102 14.54 22.21 6.01
CA TRP A 102 15.11 20.98 6.61
C TRP A 102 16.15 20.29 5.69
N MET A 103 16.03 20.44 4.37
CA MET A 103 17.00 19.90 3.40
C MET A 103 18.34 20.65 3.43
N ARG A 104 18.35 21.88 3.94
CA ARG A 104 19.57 22.70 4.11
C ARG A 104 20.40 22.28 5.32
N ARG A 105 19.91 21.35 6.16
CA ARG A 105 20.68 20.80 7.28
C ARG A 105 21.93 20.07 6.73
N PRO A 106 23.11 20.25 7.34
CA PRO A 106 24.36 19.68 6.81
C PRO A 106 24.30 18.17 6.58
N ALA A 107 23.65 17.43 7.49
CA ALA A 107 23.46 15.99 7.38
C ALA A 107 22.62 15.60 6.14
N VAL A 108 21.50 16.30 5.90
CA VAL A 108 20.62 16.03 4.76
C VAL A 108 21.28 16.44 3.45
N ALA A 109 21.97 17.59 3.43
CA ALA A 109 22.74 18.01 2.26
C ALA A 109 23.84 16.98 1.88
N LYS A 110 24.58 16.45 2.86
CA LYS A 110 25.57 15.39 2.64
C LYS A 110 24.92 14.11 2.11
N MET A 111 23.73 13.75 2.61
CA MET A 111 22.95 12.62 2.11
C MET A 111 22.52 12.83 0.66
N LEU A 112 22.01 14.01 0.30
CA LEU A 112 21.61 14.35 -1.07
C LEU A 112 22.79 14.34 -2.06
N VAL A 113 23.99 14.76 -1.63
CA VAL A 113 25.22 14.65 -2.43
C VAL A 113 25.62 13.18 -2.62
N THR A 114 25.49 12.38 -1.57
CA THR A 114 25.77 10.94 -1.66
C THR A 114 24.77 10.25 -2.58
N ALA A 115 23.48 10.56 -2.46
CA ALA A 115 22.42 10.00 -3.29
C ALA A 115 22.60 10.36 -4.76
N GLU A 116 22.98 11.61 -5.09
CA GLU A 116 23.32 12.01 -6.46
C GLU A 116 24.45 11.14 -7.03
N LYS A 117 25.58 11.02 -6.33
CA LYS A 117 26.70 10.18 -6.78
C LYS A 117 26.32 8.72 -6.98
N GLN A 118 25.41 8.20 -6.16
CA GLN A 118 24.90 6.84 -6.30
C GLN A 118 23.95 6.71 -7.49
N LEU A 119 23.09 7.70 -7.73
CA LEU A 119 22.23 7.75 -8.91
C LEU A 119 23.03 7.91 -10.20
N GLU A 120 24.10 8.68 -10.20
CA GLU A 120 25.00 8.79 -11.36
C GLU A 120 25.69 7.46 -11.67
N LYS A 121 26.18 6.75 -10.64
CA LYS A 121 26.91 5.49 -10.83
C LYS A 121 26.00 4.28 -11.08
N ARG A 122 24.83 4.23 -10.43
CA ARG A 122 23.96 3.05 -10.35
C ARG A 122 22.47 3.38 -10.44
N GLY A 123 22.12 4.53 -11.03
CA GLY A 123 20.75 5.06 -11.04
C GLY A 123 19.70 4.08 -11.54
N GLY A 124 19.98 3.38 -12.65
CA GLY A 124 19.04 2.37 -13.16
C GLY A 124 18.74 1.25 -12.17
N VAL A 125 19.77 0.71 -11.53
CA VAL A 125 19.61 -0.34 -10.50
C VAL A 125 18.85 0.21 -9.29
N LEU A 126 19.17 1.42 -8.84
CA LEU A 126 18.50 2.05 -7.69
C LEU A 126 17.02 2.34 -7.95
N ILE A 127 16.70 2.93 -9.09
CA ILE A 127 15.31 3.22 -9.49
C ILE A 127 14.52 1.91 -9.62
N PHE A 128 15.10 0.91 -10.28
CA PHE A 128 14.46 -0.39 -10.47
C PHE A 128 14.22 -1.12 -9.14
N THR A 129 15.26 -1.25 -8.30
CA THR A 129 15.17 -1.97 -7.03
C THR A 129 14.30 -1.26 -5.99
N ALA A 130 14.30 0.08 -5.97
CA ALA A 130 13.48 0.85 -5.06
C ALA A 130 11.98 0.62 -5.28
N ARG A 131 11.58 0.20 -6.49
CA ARG A 131 10.18 -0.12 -6.81
C ARG A 131 9.59 -1.23 -5.94
N TYR A 132 10.43 -2.17 -5.51
CA TYR A 132 10.03 -3.30 -4.67
C TYR A 132 10.12 -3.00 -3.16
N VAL A 133 10.57 -1.80 -2.79
CA VAL A 133 10.62 -1.35 -1.40
C VAL A 133 9.47 -0.36 -1.16
N PRO A 134 8.49 -0.70 -0.31
CA PRO A 134 7.41 0.21 0.05
C PRO A 134 7.99 1.54 0.55
N ILE A 135 7.41 2.67 0.12
CA ILE A 135 7.88 4.05 0.39
C ILE A 135 9.24 4.39 -0.25
N GLY A 136 10.14 3.41 -0.38
CA GLY A 136 11.47 3.55 -0.98
C GLY A 136 11.42 4.10 -2.41
N ARG A 137 10.49 3.63 -3.24
CA ARG A 137 10.31 4.16 -4.61
C ARG A 137 10.03 5.65 -4.63
N VAL A 138 9.13 6.13 -3.77
CA VAL A 138 8.74 7.55 -3.73
C VAL A 138 9.93 8.40 -3.28
N ALA A 139 10.66 7.92 -2.27
CA ALA A 139 11.87 8.59 -1.81
C ALA A 139 12.95 8.65 -2.90
N VAL A 140 13.18 7.56 -3.65
CA VAL A 140 14.17 7.51 -4.74
C VAL A 140 13.75 8.38 -5.92
N ASN A 141 12.48 8.32 -6.34
CA ASN A 141 11.93 9.11 -7.44
C ASN A 141 12.00 10.60 -7.12
N PHE A 142 11.56 10.99 -5.91
CA PHE A 142 11.68 12.36 -5.42
C PHE A 142 13.14 12.82 -5.33
N THR A 143 14.04 11.98 -4.81
CA THR A 143 15.48 12.31 -4.69
C THR A 143 16.14 12.43 -6.06
N ALA A 144 15.77 11.59 -7.02
CA ALA A 144 16.25 11.69 -8.40
C ALA A 144 15.82 13.01 -9.05
N GLY A 145 14.58 13.45 -8.78
CA GLY A 145 14.11 14.78 -9.16
C GLY A 145 14.93 15.89 -8.48
N ALA A 146 15.05 15.84 -7.16
CA ALA A 146 15.68 16.89 -6.34
C ALA A 146 17.18 17.05 -6.59
N THR A 147 17.88 15.97 -6.91
CA THR A 147 19.31 16.00 -7.28
C THR A 147 19.53 16.38 -8.74
N GLY A 148 18.48 16.41 -9.55
CA GLY A 148 18.58 16.82 -10.94
C GLY A 148 19.01 15.72 -11.90
N TYR A 149 18.89 14.44 -11.50
CA TYR A 149 19.22 13.27 -12.31
C TYR A 149 18.56 13.32 -13.70
N SER A 150 19.20 12.75 -14.73
CA SER A 150 18.70 12.84 -16.11
C SER A 150 17.27 12.29 -16.25
N ARG A 151 16.33 13.14 -16.68
CA ARG A 151 14.91 12.75 -16.84
C ARG A 151 14.73 11.62 -17.86
N LYS A 152 15.52 11.62 -18.93
CA LYS A 152 15.47 10.56 -19.96
C LYS A 152 15.90 9.21 -19.38
N ALA A 153 16.99 9.19 -18.62
CA ALA A 153 17.47 7.97 -17.97
C ALA A 153 16.47 7.47 -16.93
N PHE A 154 15.93 8.38 -16.11
CA PHE A 154 14.87 8.07 -15.15
C PHE A 154 13.66 7.41 -15.83
N MET A 155 13.08 8.06 -16.84
CA MET A 155 11.93 7.54 -17.59
C MET A 155 12.16 6.15 -18.16
N LEU A 156 13.35 5.87 -18.71
CA LEU A 156 13.65 4.57 -19.29
C LEU A 156 13.65 3.46 -18.24
N PHE A 157 14.39 3.64 -17.14
CA PHE A 157 14.47 2.62 -16.09
C PHE A 157 13.15 2.48 -15.32
N ASP A 158 12.45 3.59 -15.10
CA ASP A 158 11.14 3.62 -14.46
C ASP A 158 10.08 2.91 -15.31
N ALA A 159 10.04 3.16 -16.63
CA ALA A 159 9.12 2.48 -17.54
C ALA A 159 9.35 0.97 -17.54
N ILE A 160 10.61 0.51 -17.58
CA ILE A 160 10.93 -0.92 -17.49
C ILE A 160 10.45 -1.50 -16.16
N GLY A 161 10.69 -0.78 -15.05
CA GLY A 161 10.21 -1.17 -13.72
C GLY A 161 8.68 -1.26 -13.65
N CYS A 162 7.97 -0.29 -14.22
CA CYS A 162 6.51 -0.26 -14.27
C CYS A 162 5.93 -1.42 -15.09
N LEU A 163 6.53 -1.71 -16.25
CA LEU A 163 6.10 -2.79 -17.12
C LEU A 163 6.37 -4.16 -16.47
N MET A 164 7.55 -4.37 -15.90
CA MET A 164 7.84 -5.58 -15.14
C MET A 164 6.88 -5.73 -13.96
N TRP A 165 6.58 -4.64 -13.27
CA TRP A 165 5.61 -4.61 -12.17
C TRP A 165 4.23 -5.07 -12.60
N GLY A 166 3.65 -4.42 -13.61
CA GLY A 166 2.34 -4.81 -14.13
C GLY A 166 2.32 -6.25 -14.62
N ALA A 167 3.37 -6.68 -15.33
CA ALA A 167 3.47 -8.04 -15.86
C ALA A 167 3.53 -9.10 -14.74
N TYR A 168 4.38 -8.92 -13.72
CA TYR A 168 4.47 -9.90 -12.64
C TYR A 168 3.19 -9.91 -11.78
N SER A 169 2.59 -8.75 -11.49
CA SER A 169 1.36 -8.69 -10.69
C SER A 169 0.21 -9.40 -11.38
N VAL A 170 0.06 -9.18 -12.70
CA VAL A 170 -0.91 -9.93 -13.50
C VAL A 170 -0.59 -11.41 -13.52
N LEU A 171 0.67 -11.81 -13.70
CA LEU A 171 1.07 -13.22 -13.72
C LEU A 171 0.74 -13.92 -12.39
N ILE A 172 1.09 -13.30 -11.26
CA ILE A 172 0.79 -13.82 -9.93
C ILE A 172 -0.71 -14.02 -9.74
N GLY A 173 -1.53 -13.02 -10.07
CA GLY A 173 -2.98 -13.16 -9.93
C GLY A 173 -3.55 -14.18 -10.91
N THR A 174 -3.06 -14.24 -12.14
CA THR A 174 -3.50 -15.22 -13.15
C THR A 174 -3.25 -16.65 -12.68
N VAL A 175 -2.01 -16.96 -12.30
CA VAL A 175 -1.60 -18.28 -11.82
C VAL A 175 -2.28 -18.62 -10.50
N GLY A 176 -2.36 -17.64 -9.58
CA GLY A 176 -3.05 -17.81 -8.30
C GLY A 176 -4.53 -18.12 -8.47
N GLY A 177 -5.22 -17.40 -9.36
CA GLY A 177 -6.64 -17.59 -9.66
C GLY A 177 -6.92 -18.98 -10.24
N GLN A 178 -6.17 -19.38 -11.27
CA GLN A 178 -6.30 -20.71 -11.89
C GLN A 178 -6.00 -21.83 -10.90
N TRP A 179 -4.92 -21.71 -10.13
CA TRP A 179 -4.54 -22.72 -9.16
C TRP A 179 -5.56 -22.85 -8.01
N MET A 180 -6.14 -21.74 -7.57
CA MET A 180 -7.20 -21.73 -6.55
C MET A 180 -8.52 -22.29 -7.07
N GLU A 181 -8.81 -22.17 -8.36
CA GLU A 181 -9.97 -22.82 -8.98
C GLU A 181 -9.83 -24.34 -8.98
N GLU A 182 -8.64 -24.85 -9.34
CA GLU A 182 -8.34 -26.28 -9.30
C GLU A 182 -8.26 -26.85 -7.88
N ASN A 183 -7.75 -26.07 -6.91
CA ASN A 183 -7.44 -26.55 -5.54
C ASN A 183 -8.13 -25.71 -4.44
N ARG A 184 -9.43 -25.46 -4.58
CA ARG A 184 -10.20 -24.52 -3.73
C ARG A 184 -10.03 -24.72 -2.22
N LEU A 185 -10.06 -25.97 -1.73
CA LEU A 185 -9.87 -26.27 -0.30
C LEU A 185 -8.45 -25.93 0.19
N LEU A 186 -7.45 -26.20 -0.64
CA LEU A 186 -6.04 -25.95 -0.33
C LEU A 186 -5.74 -24.45 -0.35
N GLY A 187 -6.37 -23.70 -1.26
CA GLY A 187 -6.30 -22.23 -1.30
C GLY A 187 -6.88 -21.57 -0.05
N ILE A 188 -8.02 -22.06 0.48
CA ILE A 188 -8.58 -21.58 1.75
C ILE A 188 -7.61 -21.84 2.90
N PHE A 189 -7.03 -23.03 2.98
CA PHE A 189 -6.08 -23.36 4.06
C PHE A 189 -4.82 -22.46 4.01
N ILE A 190 -4.21 -22.30 2.83
CA ILE A 190 -3.03 -21.44 2.64
C ILE A 190 -3.35 -19.98 2.99
N SER A 191 -4.49 -19.45 2.55
CA SER A 191 -4.86 -18.06 2.83
C SER A 191 -5.05 -17.79 4.33
N ILE A 192 -5.64 -18.73 5.08
CA ILE A 192 -5.73 -18.66 6.54
C ILE A 192 -4.33 -18.67 7.16
N CYS A 193 -3.45 -19.60 6.74
CA CYS A 193 -2.08 -19.67 7.25
C CYS A 193 -1.30 -18.37 6.99
N ILE A 194 -1.43 -17.78 5.79
CA ILE A 194 -0.80 -16.50 5.44
C ILE A 194 -1.37 -15.37 6.29
N ALA A 195 -2.69 -15.29 6.46
CA ALA A 195 -3.33 -14.25 7.26
C ALA A 195 -2.88 -14.32 8.73
N MET A 196 -2.78 -15.52 9.30
CA MET A 196 -2.26 -15.73 10.66
C MET A 196 -0.77 -15.33 10.76
N ALA A 197 0.05 -15.73 9.79
CA ALA A 197 1.47 -15.38 9.77
C ALA A 197 1.68 -13.86 9.65
N LEU A 198 0.94 -13.19 8.76
CA LEU A 198 0.96 -11.73 8.61
C LEU A 198 0.52 -11.03 9.89
N GLY A 199 -0.59 -11.48 10.52
CA GLY A 199 -1.05 -10.95 11.80
C GLY A 199 0.01 -11.06 12.88
N TRP A 200 0.67 -12.23 12.97
CA TRP A 200 1.77 -12.45 13.91
C TRP A 200 3.00 -11.57 13.62
N VAL A 201 3.38 -11.40 12.35
CA VAL A 201 4.50 -10.53 11.96
C VAL A 201 4.18 -9.07 12.24
N LEU A 202 2.97 -8.59 11.90
CA LEU A 202 2.53 -7.24 12.18
C LEU A 202 2.51 -6.98 13.68
N ASP A 203 1.94 -7.89 14.48
CA ASP A 203 2.00 -7.83 15.94
C ASP A 203 3.45 -7.73 16.42
N ARG A 204 4.35 -8.58 15.92
CA ARG A 204 5.77 -8.55 16.29
C ARG A 204 6.47 -7.24 15.92
N ILE A 205 6.17 -6.66 14.76
CA ILE A 205 6.76 -5.39 14.30
C ILE A 205 6.21 -4.23 15.11
N VAL A 206 4.89 -4.15 15.28
CA VAL A 206 4.21 -3.15 16.12
C VAL A 206 4.77 -3.21 17.54
N HIS A 207 4.86 -4.40 18.11
CA HIS A 207 5.38 -4.60 19.46
C HIS A 207 6.89 -4.29 19.56
N ARG A 208 7.68 -4.40 18.48
CA ARG A 208 9.09 -3.98 18.48
C ARG A 208 9.29 -2.49 18.25
N VAL A 209 8.41 -1.84 17.50
CA VAL A 209 8.54 -0.43 17.10
C VAL A 209 7.86 0.49 18.13
N ILE A 210 6.67 0.13 18.62
CA ILE A 210 5.93 0.92 19.61
C ILE A 210 6.59 0.85 20.99
N PHE A 211 7.04 -0.33 21.46
CA PHE A 211 7.74 -0.44 22.75
C PHE A 211 9.15 0.16 22.77
N ARG A 212 9.69 0.59 21.62
CA ARG A 212 10.93 1.39 21.60
C ARG A 212 10.70 2.89 21.76
N VAL A 213 9.45 3.36 21.66
CA VAL A 213 9.14 4.80 21.59
C VAL A 213 8.43 5.32 22.85
N ASN A 214 7.92 4.47 23.76
CA ASN A 214 7.31 4.97 25.00
C ASN A 214 7.39 3.97 26.19
N PRO A 215 8.30 4.17 27.15
CA PRO A 215 8.30 3.43 28.42
C PRO A 215 7.28 3.95 29.46
N ASP A 216 6.70 5.16 29.27
CA ASP A 216 6.15 5.93 30.41
C ASP A 216 4.61 6.11 30.41
N TRP A 217 3.85 5.17 29.83
CA TRP A 217 2.38 5.27 29.78
C TRP A 217 1.68 4.86 31.09
N GLU A 218 2.40 4.27 32.04
CA GLU A 218 1.87 3.94 33.38
C GLU A 218 1.78 5.16 34.33
N GLU A 219 2.43 6.29 34.03
CA GLU A 219 2.38 7.49 34.91
C GLU A 219 1.19 8.43 34.64
N THR A 220 0.31 8.11 33.69
CA THR A 220 -0.82 8.97 33.32
C THR A 220 -2.11 8.69 34.09
N GLU A 221 -2.12 7.76 35.04
CA GLU A 221 -3.26 7.67 35.97
C GLU A 221 -3.33 8.94 36.83
N PRO A 222 -4.43 9.71 36.75
CA PRO A 222 -4.56 10.93 37.53
C PRO A 222 -4.58 10.58 39.02
N LYS A 223 -3.51 10.94 39.74
CA LYS A 223 -3.43 10.79 41.19
C LYS A 223 -4.71 11.36 41.84
N PRO A 224 -5.40 10.61 42.71
CA PRO A 224 -6.64 11.06 43.33
C PRO A 224 -6.40 12.40 44.02
N LYS A 225 -7.22 13.41 43.67
CA LYS A 225 -7.11 14.75 44.25
C LYS A 225 -7.27 14.64 45.77
N PRO A 226 -6.38 15.26 46.58
CA PRO A 226 -6.54 15.26 48.02
C PRO A 226 -7.88 15.92 48.39
N PRO A 227 -8.57 15.43 49.45
CA PRO A 227 -9.86 15.96 49.85
C PRO A 227 -9.74 17.45 50.13
N ARG A 228 -10.60 18.23 49.46
CA ARG A 228 -10.68 19.68 49.62
C ARG A 228 -11.04 19.94 51.08
N ARG A 229 -10.14 20.56 51.86
CA ARG A 229 -10.46 21.03 53.21
C ARG A 229 -11.68 21.92 53.08
N GLU A 230 -12.81 21.48 53.63
CA GLU A 230 -13.97 22.32 53.84
C GLU A 230 -13.51 23.47 54.72
N VAL A 231 -13.47 24.66 54.14
CA VAL A 231 -13.26 25.89 54.90
C VAL A 231 -14.53 26.03 55.72
N HIS A 232 -14.43 25.67 57.00
CA HIS A 232 -15.49 25.90 57.97
C HIS A 232 -15.67 27.42 58.07
N MET A 233 -16.62 27.93 57.30
CA MET A 233 -17.01 29.32 57.32
C MET A 233 -17.72 29.52 58.65
N LYS A 234 -17.01 30.13 59.60
CA LYS A 234 -17.54 30.41 60.93
C LYS A 234 -18.74 31.34 60.75
N ASP A 235 -19.92 30.90 61.19
CA ASP A 235 -21.14 31.70 61.14
C ASP A 235 -20.95 33.01 61.93
N PRO A 236 -21.46 34.15 61.46
CA PRO A 236 -21.24 35.45 62.11
C PRO A 236 -22.02 35.69 63.41
N ASP A 237 -22.66 34.68 63.99
CA ASP A 237 -23.70 34.86 65.02
C ASP A 237 -23.44 34.10 66.34
N GLU A 238 -22.19 34.10 66.80
CA GLU A 238 -21.85 33.75 68.19
C GLU A 238 -21.01 34.88 68.83
N SER A 239 -21.71 35.77 69.52
CA SER A 239 -21.20 36.69 70.55
C SER A 239 -21.42 36.10 71.95
#